data_AF-A0A2L0AZU6-F1
#
_entry.id   AF-A0A2L0AZU6-F1
#
_cell.length_a   1.000
_cell.length_b   1.000
_cell.length_c   1.000
_cell.angle_alpha   90.00
_cell.angle_beta   90.00
_cell.angle_gamma   90.00
#
_symmetry.space_group_name_H-M   'P 1'
#
loop_
_entity.id
_entity.type
_entity.pdbx_description
1 polymer ?
#
loop_
_entity_poly.entity_id
_entity_poly.type
_entity_poly.pdbx_seq_one_letter_code
_entity_poly.pdbx_strand_id
1 'polypeptide(L)'
;ISHYFLVVVPEDKLTIQKNPDQFLTDDLIGNIQKIPQNSKLPYIAAKFPQRNIPYTFHLGTGEVNDGFANYKLEQGQRYRIFVRAVVDTPQKHLYTSSPFSEFLSLDMREVPPGDPPSRPDPGYDHETDVKVSSQRKEAGVLWIIGPIIAALLLSLGLVVLFIIRKRRQPCKTPDQAAVTRPLIPADLNSSVAPSDPVEMRRLNFQTPGMISHPPIPISELGNHIERLKANDNLKFSQEYESIEPGQQFTWDHSNMEVNKPKNRYANVIAYDHSRVILPPEDGALGSDYINANY
;
A
#
# COMPACT_ATOMS: atom_id res chain seq x y z
N ILE A 1 22.43 1.87 12.57
CA ILE A 1 21.66 1.43 13.75
C ILE A 1 22.30 2.10 14.94
N SER A 2 21.55 2.83 15.76
CA SER A 2 22.07 3.46 16.97
C SER A 2 22.01 2.52 18.16
N HIS A 3 20.87 1.86 18.35
CA HIS A 3 20.62 0.92 19.44
C HIS A 3 19.59 -0.13 19.06
N TYR A 4 19.52 -1.17 19.89
CA TYR A 4 18.53 -2.23 19.81
C TYR A 4 17.61 -2.18 21.03
N PHE A 5 16.34 -2.46 20.83
CA PHE A 5 15.39 -2.73 21.90
C PHE A 5 15.03 -4.21 21.93
N LEU A 6 15.00 -4.79 23.13
CA LEU A 6 14.40 -6.08 23.37
C LEU A 6 12.98 -5.86 23.87
N VAL A 7 12.00 -6.29 23.09
CA VAL A 7 10.58 -6.11 23.38
C VAL A 7 9.97 -7.43 23.83
N VAL A 8 9.23 -7.39 24.93
CA VAL A 8 8.49 -8.53 25.48
C VAL A 8 7.01 -8.30 25.26
N VAL A 9 6.34 -9.29 24.69
CA VAL A 9 4.92 -9.25 24.36
C VAL A 9 4.22 -10.42 25.08
N PRO A 10 3.44 -10.14 26.13
CA PRO A 10 2.58 -11.14 26.75
C PRO A 10 1.52 -11.64 25.77
N GLU A 11 1.18 -12.93 25.85
CA GLU A 11 0.10 -13.52 25.09
C GLU A 11 -1.25 -12.95 25.55
N ASP A 12 -1.91 -12.23 24.65
CA ASP A 12 -3.26 -11.71 24.82
C ASP A 12 -4.03 -11.81 23.50
N LYS A 13 -5.36 -11.86 23.57
CA LYS A 13 -6.23 -11.95 22.39
C LYS A 13 -6.02 -10.78 21.42
N LEU A 14 -5.60 -9.63 21.94
CA LEU A 14 -5.36 -8.41 21.16
C LEU A 14 -3.95 -8.35 20.54
N THR A 15 -2.98 -9.11 21.08
CA THR A 15 -1.58 -9.09 20.64
C THR A 15 -1.23 -10.26 19.72
N ILE A 16 -1.99 -11.36 19.79
CA ILE A 16 -1.65 -12.61 19.08
C ILE A 16 -1.64 -12.49 17.54
N GLN A 17 -2.47 -11.62 16.97
CA GLN A 17 -2.55 -11.39 15.52
C GLN A 17 -1.64 -10.26 15.03
N LYS A 18 -0.95 -9.56 15.95
CA LYS A 18 -0.11 -8.42 15.58
C LYS A 18 1.27 -8.87 15.15
N ASN A 19 1.85 -8.14 14.21
CA ASN A 19 3.24 -8.30 13.77
C ASN A 19 4.19 -7.39 14.56
N PRO A 20 5.49 -7.72 14.68
CA PRO A 20 6.46 -6.93 15.47
C PRO A 20 6.51 -5.44 15.09
N ASP A 21 6.36 -5.10 13.81
CA ASP A 21 6.43 -3.72 13.32
C ASP A 21 5.18 -2.88 13.64
N GLN A 22 4.07 -3.52 14.03
CA GLN A 22 2.83 -2.85 14.42
C GLN A 22 2.84 -2.32 15.86
N PHE A 23 3.85 -2.69 16.66
CA PHE A 23 4.04 -2.15 18.01
C PHE A 23 4.81 -0.84 17.92
N LEU A 24 4.16 0.32 18.05
CA LEU A 24 4.85 1.61 17.96
C LEU A 24 5.80 1.80 19.15
N THR A 25 6.97 2.39 18.90
CA THR A 25 7.98 2.60 19.96
C THR A 25 7.44 3.53 21.05
N ASP A 26 6.66 4.54 20.69
CA ASP A 26 6.06 5.49 21.65
C ASP A 26 5.05 4.79 22.58
N ASP A 27 4.24 3.87 22.03
CA ASP A 27 3.31 3.06 22.82
C ASP A 27 4.05 2.14 23.79
N LEU A 28 5.13 1.51 23.33
CA LEU A 28 5.94 0.62 24.16
C LEU A 28 6.63 1.38 25.31
N ILE A 29 7.11 2.60 25.06
CA ILE A 29 7.68 3.47 26.09
C ILE A 29 6.59 3.92 27.07
N GLY A 30 5.41 4.31 26.57
CA GLY A 30 4.27 4.72 27.38
C GLY A 30 3.70 3.59 28.26
N ASN A 31 3.83 2.34 27.82
CA ASN A 31 3.36 1.17 28.57
C ASN A 31 4.20 0.88 29.82
N ILE A 32 5.48 1.26 29.87
CA ILE A 32 6.40 0.94 30.98
C ILE A 32 5.82 1.37 32.33
N GLN A 33 5.22 2.55 32.40
CA GLN A 33 4.63 3.06 33.64
C GLN A 33 3.35 2.31 34.07
N LYS A 34 2.69 1.64 33.13
CA LYS A 34 1.41 0.92 33.33
C LYS A 34 1.60 -0.55 33.66
N ILE A 35 2.77 -1.13 33.38
CA ILE A 35 3.06 -2.56 33.63
C ILE A 35 2.82 -2.98 35.08
N PRO A 36 3.20 -2.21 36.12
CA PRO A 36 2.93 -2.60 37.51
C PRO A 36 1.44 -2.77 37.82
N GLN A 37 0.55 -2.13 37.06
CA GLN A 37 -0.91 -2.23 37.20
C GLN A 37 -1.51 -3.24 36.20
N ASN A 38 -0.87 -3.42 35.04
CA ASN A 38 -1.32 -4.31 33.98
C ASN A 38 -0.13 -5.02 33.32
N SER A 39 0.16 -6.22 33.80
CA SER A 39 1.27 -7.08 33.34
C SER A 39 1.09 -7.64 31.93
N LYS A 40 -0.09 -7.45 31.30
CA LYS A 40 -0.40 -7.95 29.96
C LYS A 40 0.01 -7.01 28.83
N LEU A 41 0.51 -5.82 29.15
CA LEU A 41 0.92 -4.85 28.12
C LEU A 41 2.30 -5.22 27.55
N PRO A 42 2.52 -4.99 26.24
CA PRO A 42 3.83 -5.14 25.63
C PRO A 42 4.76 -4.00 26.07
N TYR A 43 6.02 -4.32 26.36
CA TYR A 43 6.99 -3.36 26.89
C TYR A 43 8.42 -3.64 26.41
N ILE A 44 9.28 -2.63 26.53
CA ILE A 44 10.72 -2.76 26.29
C ILE A 44 11.38 -3.26 27.58
N ALA A 45 12.00 -4.44 27.53
CA ALA A 45 12.68 -5.04 28.67
C ALA A 45 14.13 -4.58 28.81
N ALA A 46 14.79 -4.24 27.71
CA ALA A 46 16.16 -3.76 27.70
C ALA A 46 16.48 -2.94 26.44
N LYS A 47 17.47 -2.06 26.57
CA LYS A 47 18.10 -1.32 25.47
C LYS A 47 19.57 -1.72 25.38
N PHE A 48 20.05 -1.97 24.17
CA PHE A 48 21.45 -2.33 23.92
C PHE A 48 22.09 -1.39 22.90
N PRO A 49 23.30 -0.86 23.17
CA PRO A 49 24.08 -0.16 22.15
C PRO A 49 24.41 -1.08 20.97
N GLN A 50 24.60 -0.52 19.77
CA GLN A 50 24.85 -1.30 18.54
C GLN A 50 25.96 -2.36 18.68
N ARG A 51 27.04 -2.04 19.39
CA ARG A 51 28.22 -2.91 19.52
C ARG A 51 28.18 -3.85 20.72
N ASN A 52 27.22 -3.67 21.63
CA ASN A 52 27.22 -4.28 22.96
C ASN A 52 25.93 -5.09 23.23
N ILE A 53 25.37 -5.74 22.21
CA ILE A 53 24.28 -6.69 22.42
C ILE A 53 24.85 -7.99 23.01
N PRO A 54 24.38 -8.44 24.19
CA PRO A 54 24.92 -9.64 24.83
C PRO A 54 24.53 -10.90 24.06
N TYR A 55 25.32 -11.96 24.26
CA TYR A 55 25.04 -13.26 23.64
C TYR A 55 23.83 -13.95 24.26
N THR A 56 23.72 -13.89 25.58
CA THR A 56 22.55 -14.33 26.34
C THR A 56 21.95 -13.16 27.10
N PHE A 57 20.63 -13.17 27.20
CA PHE A 57 19.91 -12.23 28.06
C PHE A 57 18.86 -12.99 28.86
N HIS A 58 18.92 -12.87 30.18
CA HIS A 58 17.96 -13.50 31.08
C HIS A 58 16.72 -12.61 31.19
N LEU A 59 15.58 -13.10 30.69
CA LEU A 59 14.30 -12.41 30.81
C LEU A 59 13.69 -12.62 32.20
N GLY A 60 12.99 -11.61 32.71
CA GLY A 60 12.25 -11.71 33.97
C GLY A 60 13.06 -11.48 35.25
N THR A 61 14.27 -10.89 35.18
CA THR A 61 15.14 -10.73 36.37
C THR A 61 14.64 -9.69 37.37
N GLY A 62 13.81 -8.74 36.94
CA GLY A 62 13.36 -7.59 37.74
C GLY A 62 14.35 -6.43 37.76
N GLU A 63 15.47 -6.53 37.05
CA GLU A 63 16.52 -5.52 37.02
C GLU A 63 16.25 -4.43 35.97
N VAL A 64 16.86 -3.26 36.15
CA VAL A 64 16.77 -2.13 35.21
C VAL A 64 18.03 -2.06 34.36
N ASN A 65 17.87 -2.01 33.04
CA ASN A 65 18.94 -1.90 32.06
C ASN A 65 18.71 -0.68 31.15
N ASP A 66 19.65 0.28 31.15
CA ASP A 66 19.62 1.50 30.31
C ASP A 66 18.27 2.26 30.35
N GLY A 67 17.64 2.29 31.53
CA GLY A 67 16.37 2.97 31.78
C GLY A 67 15.10 2.13 31.55
N PHE A 68 15.25 0.86 31.18
CA PHE A 68 14.15 -0.07 30.95
C PHE A 68 14.15 -1.20 31.99
N ALA A 69 12.99 -1.54 32.55
CA ALA A 69 12.87 -2.60 33.56
C ALA A 69 12.51 -3.95 32.91
N ASN A 70 13.28 -4.98 33.26
CA ASN A 70 13.02 -6.37 32.87
C ASN A 70 12.02 -7.00 33.86
N TYR A 71 10.73 -6.70 33.71
CA TYR A 71 9.70 -7.15 34.66
C TYR A 71 9.65 -8.67 34.82
N LYS A 72 9.40 -9.13 36.05
CA LYS A 72 9.27 -10.56 36.36
C LYS A 72 8.15 -11.20 35.54
N LEU A 73 8.41 -12.38 35.01
CA LEU A 73 7.43 -13.16 34.26
C LEU A 73 6.44 -13.84 35.21
N GLU A 74 5.19 -14.00 34.77
CA GLU A 74 4.12 -14.65 35.54
C GLU A 74 4.02 -16.14 35.21
N GLN A 75 3.70 -16.96 36.22
CA GLN A 75 3.45 -18.40 36.03
C GLN A 75 2.13 -18.62 35.29
N GLY A 76 2.13 -19.51 34.30
CA GLY A 76 0.95 -19.81 33.46
C GLY A 76 0.70 -18.79 32.34
N GLN A 77 1.55 -17.78 32.19
CA GLN A 77 1.50 -16.82 31.10
C GLN A 77 2.60 -17.12 30.07
N ARG A 78 2.24 -17.06 28.78
CA ARG A 78 3.20 -17.16 27.68
C ARG A 78 3.56 -15.78 27.15
N TYR A 79 4.77 -15.66 26.64
CA TYR A 79 5.35 -14.43 26.12
C TYR A 79 6.02 -14.71 24.78
N ARG A 80 6.10 -13.71 23.92
CA ARG A 80 6.97 -13.70 22.73
C ARG A 80 7.92 -12.52 22.84
N ILE A 81 9.08 -12.64 22.23
CA ILE A 81 10.04 -11.55 22.16
C ILE A 81 10.40 -11.22 20.72
N PHE A 82 10.82 -9.99 20.50
CA PHE A 82 11.50 -9.59 19.27
C PHE A 82 12.53 -8.50 19.58
N VAL A 83 13.51 -8.39 18.70
CA VAL A 83 14.56 -7.36 18.78
C VAL A 83 14.28 -6.31 17.72
N ARG A 84 14.26 -5.04 18.11
CA ARG A 84 14.08 -3.91 17.19
C ARG A 84 15.37 -3.12 17.07
N ALA A 85 15.83 -2.92 15.84
CA ALA A 85 16.94 -2.03 15.53
C ALA A 85 16.43 -0.63 15.19
N VAL A 86 16.91 0.38 15.90
CA VAL A 86 16.54 1.79 15.69
C VAL A 86 17.69 2.53 15.02
N VAL A 87 17.36 3.47 14.14
CA VAL A 87 18.35 4.35 13.48
C VAL A 87 18.08 5.79 13.89
N ASP A 88 19.13 6.48 14.38
CA ASP A 88 19.05 7.90 14.69
C ASP A 88 19.15 8.70 13.39
N THR A 89 18.01 9.01 12.76
CA THR A 89 17.95 10.00 11.68
C THR A 89 17.17 11.24 12.13
N PRO A 90 17.69 12.45 11.91
CA PRO A 90 17.18 13.69 12.51
C PRO A 90 15.74 14.10 12.11
N GLN A 91 15.09 13.36 11.22
CA GLN A 91 13.74 13.68 10.73
C GLN A 91 12.79 12.47 10.64
N LYS A 92 13.25 11.25 10.97
CA LYS A 92 12.41 10.03 10.89
C LYS A 92 12.83 9.01 11.96
N HIS A 93 11.86 8.49 12.71
CA HIS A 93 12.06 7.34 13.60
C HIS A 93 12.03 6.05 12.78
N LEU A 94 13.14 5.76 12.10
CA LEU A 94 13.27 4.54 11.31
C LEU A 94 13.67 3.37 12.21
N TYR A 95 12.92 2.29 12.12
CA TYR A 95 13.21 1.04 12.82
C TYR A 95 12.95 -0.16 11.91
N THR A 96 13.58 -1.28 12.24
CA THR A 96 13.27 -2.60 11.69
C THR A 96 13.24 -3.61 12.83
N SER A 97 12.28 -4.53 12.81
CA SER A 97 12.11 -5.52 13.87
C SER A 97 12.47 -6.92 13.37
N SER A 98 13.00 -7.77 14.24
CA SER A 98 13.13 -9.19 13.97
C SER A 98 11.75 -9.87 13.96
N PRO A 99 11.62 -11.06 13.38
CA PRO A 99 10.48 -11.93 13.64
C PRO A 99 10.30 -12.19 15.14
N PHE A 100 9.09 -12.60 15.53
CA PHE A 100 8.83 -13.08 16.88
C PHE A 100 9.59 -14.38 17.16
N SER A 101 10.04 -14.53 18.40
CA SER A 101 10.45 -15.83 18.92
C SER A 101 9.27 -16.81 18.96
N GLU A 102 9.60 -18.07 19.18
CA GLU A 102 8.62 -19.02 19.72
C GLU A 102 8.08 -18.52 21.07
N PHE A 103 6.92 -19.03 21.47
CA PHE A 103 6.38 -18.70 22.78
C PHE A 103 7.36 -19.16 23.87
N LEU A 104 7.49 -18.36 24.92
CA LEU A 104 8.30 -18.58 26.10
C LEU A 104 7.38 -18.53 27.32
N SER A 105 7.57 -19.44 28.26
CA SER A 105 6.81 -19.45 29.51
C SER A 105 7.60 -20.15 30.60
N LEU A 106 7.28 -19.85 31.87
CA LEU A 106 8.01 -20.40 33.02
C LEU A 106 7.78 -21.91 33.23
N ASP A 107 6.74 -22.47 32.61
CA ASP A 107 6.38 -23.89 32.62
C ASP A 107 7.01 -24.68 31.46
N MET A 108 7.84 -24.04 30.62
CA MET A 108 8.54 -24.74 29.56
C MET A 108 9.59 -25.69 30.11
N ARG A 109 9.75 -26.83 29.42
CA ARG A 109 10.81 -27.79 29.73
C ARG A 109 12.16 -27.09 29.56
N GLU A 110 13.02 -27.21 30.57
CA GLU A 110 14.40 -26.74 30.46
C GLU A 110 15.06 -27.33 29.22
N VAL A 111 15.81 -26.49 28.50
CA VAL A 111 16.56 -26.93 27.33
C VAL A 111 17.47 -28.08 27.77
N PRO A 112 17.51 -29.21 27.04
CA PRO A 112 18.40 -30.31 27.36
C PRO A 112 19.84 -29.78 27.52
N PRO A 113 20.63 -30.30 28.47
CA PRO A 113 22.02 -29.89 28.62
C PRO A 113 22.76 -30.12 27.30
N GLY A 114 23.16 -29.03 26.68
CA GLY A 114 23.80 -28.96 25.38
C GLY A 114 24.49 -27.62 25.20
N ASP A 115 25.30 -27.49 24.15
CA ASP A 115 26.01 -26.24 23.90
C ASP A 115 25.02 -25.11 23.58
N PRO A 116 25.26 -23.89 24.10
CA PRO A 116 24.39 -22.77 23.82
C PRO A 116 24.37 -22.48 22.30
N PRO A 117 23.23 -22.02 21.75
CA PRO A 117 23.06 -21.84 20.32
C PRO A 117 24.11 -20.87 19.77
N SER A 118 24.98 -21.36 18.88
CA SER A 118 26.07 -20.56 18.30
C SER A 118 25.53 -19.37 17.52
N ARG A 119 26.16 -18.20 17.68
CA ARG A 119 25.85 -17.03 16.84
C ARG A 119 26.09 -17.45 15.38
N PRO A 120 25.13 -17.26 14.47
CA PRO A 120 25.37 -17.47 13.05
C PRO A 120 26.58 -16.65 12.62
N ASP A 121 27.57 -17.27 11.99
CA ASP A 121 28.73 -16.56 11.49
C ASP A 121 28.25 -15.51 10.48
N PRO A 122 28.55 -14.21 10.66
CA PRO A 122 28.10 -13.16 9.76
C PRO A 122 28.67 -13.27 8.34
N GLY A 123 29.58 -14.23 8.09
CA GLY A 123 30.15 -14.55 6.77
C GLY A 123 29.73 -15.90 6.20
N TYR A 124 28.83 -16.65 6.83
CA TYR A 124 28.32 -17.93 6.31
C TYR A 124 26.89 -17.74 5.79
N ASP A 125 26.75 -17.70 4.46
CA ASP A 125 25.47 -17.56 3.75
C ASP A 125 24.62 -18.83 3.95
N HIS A 126 23.87 -18.90 5.04
CA HIS A 126 22.64 -19.66 5.04
C HIS A 126 21.62 -18.86 4.24
N GLU A 127 21.12 -19.43 3.15
CA GLU A 127 20.06 -18.89 2.28
C GLU A 127 18.75 -18.65 3.05
N THR A 128 18.71 -17.60 3.88
CA THR A 128 17.50 -16.84 4.17
C THR A 128 17.69 -15.48 3.52
N ASP A 129 17.71 -15.52 2.19
CA ASP A 129 17.91 -14.38 1.31
C ASP A 129 16.65 -13.50 1.36
N VAL A 130 16.51 -12.69 2.42
CA VAL A 130 15.68 -11.48 2.34
C VAL A 130 16.47 -10.52 1.47
N LYS A 131 16.23 -10.58 0.16
CA LYS A 131 16.82 -9.69 -0.84
C LYS A 131 16.45 -8.23 -0.54
N VAL A 132 17.23 -7.60 0.34
CA VAL A 132 17.27 -6.14 0.44
C VAL A 132 18.21 -5.69 -0.65
N SER A 133 17.64 -5.36 -1.81
CA SER A 133 18.36 -4.79 -2.94
C SER A 133 19.04 -3.46 -2.55
N SER A 134 20.27 -3.53 -2.04
CA SER A 134 21.06 -2.35 -1.68
C SER A 134 21.82 -1.77 -2.89
N GLN A 135 21.86 -2.47 -4.02
CA GLN A 135 22.45 -2.00 -5.26
C GLN A 135 21.42 -1.30 -6.17
N ARG A 136 20.97 -0.09 -5.80
CA ARG A 136 20.32 0.81 -6.78
C ARG A 136 20.23 2.29 -6.42
N LYS A 137 20.97 2.80 -5.42
CA LYS A 137 20.80 4.20 -5.00
C LYS A 137 21.53 5.24 -5.87
N GLU A 138 22.51 4.86 -6.68
CA GLU A 138 23.18 5.83 -7.57
C GLU A 138 22.68 5.75 -9.03
N ALA A 139 22.25 4.57 -9.50
CA ALA A 139 21.63 4.44 -10.82
C ALA A 139 20.12 4.80 -10.83
N GLY A 140 19.40 4.63 -9.72
CA GLY A 140 17.97 4.92 -9.65
C GLY A 140 17.66 6.42 -9.69
N VAL A 141 18.52 7.25 -9.12
CA VAL A 141 18.33 8.70 -9.10
C VAL A 141 18.43 9.30 -10.52
N LEU A 142 19.34 8.81 -11.37
CA LEU A 142 19.45 9.25 -12.77
C LEU A 142 18.25 8.81 -13.62
N TRP A 143 17.74 7.58 -13.43
CA TRP A 143 16.54 7.10 -14.13
C TRP A 143 15.25 7.78 -13.68
N ILE A 144 15.21 8.37 -12.48
CA ILE A 144 14.07 9.14 -11.98
C ILE A 144 14.19 10.61 -12.37
N ILE A 145 15.39 11.19 -12.29
CA ILE A 145 15.64 12.60 -12.63
C ILE A 145 15.60 12.82 -14.15
N GLY A 146 16.07 11.88 -14.96
CA GLY A 146 16.05 11.97 -16.43
C GLY A 146 14.65 12.23 -17.01
N PRO A 147 13.63 11.43 -16.67
CA PRO A 147 12.25 11.67 -17.09
C PRO A 147 11.67 12.99 -16.59
N ILE A 148 12.03 13.42 -15.37
CA ILE A 148 11.54 14.69 -14.80
C ILE A 148 12.14 15.87 -15.57
N ILE A 149 13.44 15.84 -15.87
CA ILE A 149 14.11 16.86 -16.69
C ILE A 149 13.56 16.84 -18.12
N ALA A 150 13.35 15.66 -18.70
CA ALA A 150 12.76 15.53 -20.03
C ALA A 150 11.33 16.08 -20.08
N ALA A 151 10.50 15.80 -19.07
CA ALA A 151 9.14 16.34 -18.97
C ALA A 151 9.12 17.85 -18.74
N LEU A 152 10.07 18.39 -17.96
CA LEU A 152 10.24 19.84 -17.79
C LEU A 152 10.68 20.53 -19.10
N LEU A 153 11.63 19.95 -19.83
CA LEU A 153 12.06 20.48 -21.13
C LEU A 153 10.95 20.39 -22.18
N LEU A 154 10.18 19.29 -22.18
CA LEU A 154 9.06 19.08 -23.09
C LEU A 154 7.89 20.02 -22.75
N SER A 155 7.59 20.24 -21.47
CA SER A 155 6.56 21.21 -21.06
C SER A 155 6.98 22.65 -21.40
N LEU A 156 8.25 23.02 -21.18
CA LEU A 156 8.78 24.32 -21.59
C LEU A 156 8.73 24.48 -23.12
N GLY A 157 9.09 23.44 -23.87
CA GLY A 157 9.00 23.40 -25.32
C GLY A 157 7.56 23.56 -25.82
N LEU A 158 6.59 22.90 -25.20
CA LEU A 158 5.17 23.05 -25.53
C LEU A 158 4.63 24.44 -25.17
N VAL A 159 5.07 25.03 -24.07
CA VAL A 159 4.71 26.42 -23.71
C VAL A 159 5.29 27.40 -24.72
N VAL A 160 6.55 27.23 -25.11
CA VAL A 160 7.18 28.06 -26.15
C VAL A 160 6.49 27.85 -27.50
N LEU A 161 6.15 26.63 -27.87
CA LEU A 161 5.38 26.32 -29.08
C LEU A 161 3.98 26.93 -29.04
N PHE A 162 3.32 26.90 -27.88
CA PHE A 162 2.02 27.52 -27.67
C PHE A 162 2.11 29.05 -27.78
N ILE A 163 3.14 29.67 -27.20
CA ILE A 163 3.38 31.11 -27.32
C ILE A 163 3.71 31.48 -28.78
N ILE A 164 4.51 30.68 -29.50
CA ILE A 164 4.79 30.89 -30.92
C ILE A 164 3.52 30.71 -31.75
N ARG A 165 2.71 29.68 -31.51
CA ARG A 165 1.40 29.49 -32.17
C ARG A 165 0.45 30.65 -31.88
N LYS A 166 0.43 31.14 -30.64
CA LYS A 166 -0.40 32.28 -30.22
C LYS A 166 0.10 33.62 -30.79
N ARG A 167 1.42 33.78 -30.98
CA ARG A 167 2.01 34.96 -31.64
C ARG A 167 1.96 34.89 -33.18
N ARG A 168 1.85 33.69 -33.76
CA ARG A 168 1.69 33.46 -35.21
C ARG A 168 0.22 33.36 -35.65
N GLN A 169 -0.74 33.53 -34.74
CA GLN A 169 -2.14 33.74 -35.09
C GLN A 169 -2.39 35.25 -35.23
N PRO A 170 -2.43 35.81 -36.46
CA PRO A 170 -3.02 37.12 -36.67
C PRO A 170 -4.51 37.08 -36.32
N CYS A 171 -4.98 38.23 -35.87
CA CYS A 171 -6.27 38.54 -35.28
C CYS A 171 -7.49 37.78 -35.85
N LYS A 172 -8.35 37.37 -34.92
CA LYS A 172 -9.71 36.85 -35.12
C LYS A 172 -10.52 37.70 -36.11
N THR A 173 -11.23 37.03 -37.01
CA THR A 173 -12.60 37.39 -37.42
C THR A 173 -13.52 36.22 -37.07
N PRO A 174 -14.71 36.47 -36.48
CA PRO A 174 -15.70 35.43 -36.22
C PRO A 174 -16.53 35.17 -37.49
N ASP A 175 -17.26 34.04 -37.46
CA ASP A 175 -18.22 33.56 -38.46
C ASP A 175 -17.64 32.95 -39.74
N GLN A 176 -17.69 31.61 -39.82
CA GLN A 176 -18.61 30.87 -40.70
C GLN A 176 -18.21 29.39 -40.76
N ALA A 177 -19.24 28.52 -40.74
CA ALA A 177 -19.24 27.13 -41.24
C ALA A 177 -18.26 26.16 -40.55
N ALA A 178 -18.75 25.17 -39.82
CA ALA A 178 -19.25 23.91 -40.38
C ALA A 178 -18.27 23.29 -41.40
N VAL A 179 -17.92 22.02 -41.15
CA VAL A 179 -17.20 21.09 -42.05
C VAL A 179 -15.68 21.19 -42.03
N THR A 180 -15.04 20.31 -41.23
CA THR A 180 -14.00 19.35 -41.68
C THR A 180 -13.49 18.53 -40.48
N ARG A 181 -14.04 17.31 -40.30
CA ARG A 181 -13.38 16.24 -39.54
C ARG A 181 -12.46 15.48 -40.51
N PRO A 182 -11.18 15.21 -40.19
CA PRO A 182 -10.32 14.39 -41.03
C PRO A 182 -10.74 12.91 -40.96
N LEU A 183 -10.96 12.31 -42.13
CA LEU A 183 -11.24 10.89 -42.33
C LEU A 183 -9.92 10.10 -42.24
N ILE A 184 -9.82 9.16 -41.30
CA ILE A 184 -8.84 8.07 -41.27
C ILE A 184 -9.66 6.78 -41.50
N PRO A 185 -9.18 5.84 -42.34
CA PRO A 185 -10.06 4.93 -43.06
C PRO A 185 -10.67 3.90 -42.12
N ALA A 186 -11.99 3.75 -42.24
CA ALA A 186 -12.70 2.58 -41.73
C ALA A 186 -12.25 1.36 -42.53
N ASP A 187 -11.81 0.31 -41.83
CA ASP A 187 -11.71 -1.01 -42.41
C ASP A 187 -13.05 -1.37 -43.06
N LEU A 188 -12.99 -1.66 -44.35
CA LEU A 188 -14.11 -1.56 -45.29
C LEU A 188 -15.11 -2.74 -45.22
N ASN A 189 -15.29 -3.37 -44.05
CA ASN A 189 -16.19 -4.51 -43.86
C ASN A 189 -17.13 -4.41 -42.64
N SER A 190 -17.27 -3.25 -42.00
CA SER A 190 -18.26 -3.04 -40.93
C SER A 190 -18.89 -1.65 -41.05
N SER A 191 -19.97 -1.55 -41.82
CA SER A 191 -20.69 -0.29 -42.08
C SER A 191 -21.73 0.05 -40.99
N VAL A 192 -21.35 -0.05 -39.71
CA VAL A 192 -22.17 0.44 -38.60
C VAL A 192 -21.29 1.34 -37.75
N ALA A 193 -21.48 2.66 -37.87
CA ALA A 193 -20.87 3.58 -36.93
C ALA A 193 -21.39 3.22 -35.52
N PRO A 194 -20.51 3.01 -34.52
CA PRO A 194 -20.95 2.61 -33.19
C PRO A 194 -21.80 3.72 -32.58
N SER A 195 -23.10 3.49 -32.49
CA SER A 195 -24.09 4.41 -31.89
C SER A 195 -24.15 4.27 -30.37
N ASP A 196 -23.56 3.19 -29.83
CA ASP A 196 -23.53 2.91 -28.41
C ASP A 196 -22.44 3.76 -27.72
N PRO A 197 -22.80 4.61 -26.74
CA PRO A 197 -21.83 5.33 -25.91
C PRO A 197 -20.76 4.44 -25.30
N VAL A 198 -21.08 3.18 -25.00
CA VAL A 198 -20.15 2.19 -24.44
C VAL A 198 -19.12 1.75 -25.48
N GLU A 199 -19.53 1.46 -26.71
CA GLU A 199 -18.59 1.13 -27.79
C GLU A 199 -17.72 2.33 -28.17
N MET A 200 -18.30 3.53 -28.20
CA MET A 200 -17.57 4.78 -28.41
C MET A 200 -16.52 5.01 -27.30
N ARG A 201 -16.84 4.68 -26.05
CA ARG A 201 -15.88 4.75 -24.94
C ARG A 201 -14.78 3.71 -25.10
N ARG A 202 -15.09 2.47 -25.49
CA ARG A 202 -14.11 1.41 -25.72
C ARG A 202 -13.11 1.75 -26.83
N LEU A 203 -13.54 2.48 -27.86
CA LEU A 203 -12.64 2.96 -28.92
C LEU A 203 -11.69 4.06 -28.44
N ASN A 204 -12.17 4.96 -27.58
CA ASN A 204 -11.37 6.09 -27.09
C ASN A 204 -10.51 5.74 -25.87
N PHE A 205 -10.85 4.69 -25.12
CA PHE A 205 -10.20 4.29 -23.88
C PHE A 205 -9.89 2.78 -23.90
N GLN A 206 -8.82 2.41 -24.59
CA GLN A 206 -8.29 1.04 -24.57
C GLN A 206 -7.44 0.83 -23.31
N THR A 207 -7.79 -0.16 -22.49
CA THR A 207 -6.93 -0.63 -21.39
C THR A 207 -6.05 -1.79 -21.86
N PRO A 208 -4.87 -2.03 -21.25
CA PRO A 208 -4.04 -3.19 -21.55
C PRO A 208 -4.81 -4.53 -21.46
N GLY A 209 -5.77 -4.64 -20.53
CA GLY A 209 -6.64 -5.80 -20.40
C GLY A 209 -7.58 -6.00 -21.61
N MET A 210 -8.03 -4.93 -22.26
CA MET A 210 -8.86 -5.06 -23.47
C MET A 210 -8.11 -5.65 -24.68
N ILE A 211 -6.77 -5.61 -24.66
CA ILE A 211 -5.93 -6.19 -25.72
C ILE A 211 -5.76 -7.71 -25.51
N SER A 212 -5.72 -8.17 -24.26
CA SER A 212 -5.57 -9.59 -23.91
C SER A 212 -6.90 -10.36 -23.84
N HIS A 213 -8.04 -9.66 -23.76
CA HIS A 213 -9.38 -10.24 -23.69
C HIS A 213 -10.25 -9.77 -24.88
N PRO A 214 -10.16 -10.42 -26.06
CA PRO A 214 -10.91 -10.03 -27.24
C PRO A 214 -12.42 -10.30 -27.10
N PRO A 215 -13.28 -9.61 -27.89
CA PRO A 215 -14.71 -9.91 -27.93
C PRO A 215 -14.99 -11.37 -28.27
N ILE A 216 -15.97 -11.98 -27.60
CA ILE A 216 -16.32 -13.39 -27.76
C ILE A 216 -17.52 -13.49 -28.71
N PRO A 217 -17.41 -14.21 -29.84
CA PRO A 217 -18.56 -14.48 -30.71
C PRO A 217 -19.65 -15.26 -29.95
N ILE A 218 -20.91 -14.94 -30.18
CA ILE A 218 -22.06 -15.58 -29.49
C ILE A 218 -22.03 -17.11 -29.69
N SER A 219 -21.64 -17.58 -30.87
CA SER A 219 -21.49 -19.01 -31.19
C SER A 219 -20.46 -19.73 -30.32
N GLU A 220 -19.46 -19.02 -29.80
CA GLU A 220 -18.39 -19.58 -28.98
C GLU A 220 -18.57 -19.35 -27.47
N LEU A 221 -19.59 -18.57 -27.07
CA LEU A 221 -19.80 -18.16 -25.68
C LEU A 221 -19.92 -19.37 -24.73
N GLY A 222 -20.64 -20.42 -25.13
CA GLY A 222 -20.78 -21.64 -24.33
C GLY A 222 -19.43 -22.31 -24.05
N ASN A 223 -18.67 -22.58 -25.12
CA ASN A 223 -17.33 -23.16 -25.03
C ASN A 223 -16.36 -22.27 -24.24
N HIS A 224 -16.48 -20.95 -24.37
CA HIS A 224 -15.68 -19.99 -23.63
C HIS A 224 -15.95 -20.07 -22.12
N ILE A 225 -17.22 -20.09 -21.71
CA ILE A 225 -17.62 -20.22 -20.30
C ILE A 225 -17.13 -21.55 -19.71
N GLU A 226 -17.24 -22.67 -20.44
CA GLU A 226 -16.74 -23.96 -19.98
C GLU A 226 -15.23 -23.94 -19.72
N ARG A 227 -14.45 -23.31 -20.61
CA ARG A 227 -13.00 -23.13 -20.41
C ARG A 227 -12.67 -22.26 -19.21
N LEU A 228 -13.49 -21.24 -18.92
CA LEU A 228 -13.30 -20.37 -17.76
C LEU A 228 -13.62 -21.08 -16.43
N LYS A 229 -14.66 -21.93 -16.42
CA LYS A 229 -15.10 -22.72 -15.24
C LYS A 229 -14.18 -23.90 -14.92
N ALA A 230 -13.45 -24.41 -15.91
CA ALA A 230 -12.53 -25.53 -15.73
C ALA A 230 -11.54 -25.26 -14.59
N ASN A 231 -11.12 -26.32 -13.90
CA ASN A 231 -10.21 -26.26 -12.74
C ASN A 231 -10.70 -25.30 -11.66
N ASP A 232 -11.96 -25.47 -11.24
CA ASP A 232 -12.58 -24.69 -10.15
C ASP A 232 -12.54 -23.18 -10.39
N ASN A 233 -12.99 -22.75 -11.58
CA ASN A 233 -13.04 -21.34 -11.99
C ASN A 233 -11.67 -20.64 -12.01
N LEU A 234 -10.55 -21.37 -12.10
CA LEU A 234 -9.20 -20.78 -12.07
C LEU A 234 -9.04 -19.63 -13.09
N LYS A 235 -9.46 -19.85 -14.34
CA LYS A 235 -9.36 -18.83 -15.39
C LYS A 235 -10.36 -17.70 -15.19
N PHE A 236 -11.54 -18.00 -14.64
CA PHE A 236 -12.50 -16.98 -14.22
C PHE A 236 -11.90 -16.02 -13.18
N SER A 237 -11.25 -16.56 -12.16
CA SER A 237 -10.59 -15.77 -11.13
C SER A 237 -9.43 -14.95 -11.70
N GLN A 238 -8.58 -15.56 -12.54
CA GLN A 238 -7.46 -14.86 -13.18
C GLN A 238 -7.92 -13.70 -14.07
N GLU A 239 -8.99 -13.89 -14.84
CA GLU A 239 -9.54 -12.85 -15.71
C GLU A 239 -10.28 -11.76 -14.92
N TYR A 240 -10.96 -12.11 -13.84
CA TYR A 240 -11.62 -11.14 -12.97
C TYR A 240 -10.60 -10.23 -12.25
N GLU A 241 -9.53 -10.81 -11.69
CA GLU A 241 -8.49 -10.06 -10.99
C GLU A 241 -7.62 -9.22 -11.93
N SER A 242 -7.63 -9.48 -13.24
CA SER A 242 -6.92 -8.67 -14.24
C SER A 242 -7.68 -7.42 -14.69
N ILE A 243 -8.92 -7.22 -14.21
CA ILE A 243 -9.74 -6.05 -14.56
C ILE A 243 -9.14 -4.80 -13.88
N GLU A 244 -8.34 -4.06 -14.64
CA GLU A 244 -7.78 -2.78 -14.22
C GLU A 244 -8.26 -1.62 -15.13
N PRO A 245 -8.87 -0.56 -14.57
CA PRO A 245 -9.29 0.60 -15.37
C PRO A 245 -8.10 1.44 -15.86
N GLY A 246 -6.91 1.27 -15.28
CA GLY A 246 -5.68 1.97 -15.67
C GLY A 246 -5.70 3.50 -15.46
N GLN A 247 -6.73 4.02 -14.80
CA GLN A 247 -6.94 5.44 -14.53
C GLN A 247 -7.04 5.68 -13.03
N GLN A 248 -6.57 6.85 -12.59
CA GLN A 248 -6.76 7.31 -11.22
C GLN A 248 -8.05 8.11 -11.13
N PHE A 249 -8.80 7.91 -10.04
CA PHE A 249 -10.05 8.59 -9.79
C PHE A 249 -9.99 9.34 -8.45
N THR A 250 -10.78 10.40 -8.34
CA THR A 250 -11.01 11.13 -7.08
C THR A 250 -12.44 10.87 -6.60
N TRP A 251 -12.66 11.04 -5.30
CA TRP A 251 -13.95 10.84 -4.62
C TRP A 251 -14.15 11.83 -3.48
N ASP A 252 -13.70 13.07 -3.69
CA ASP A 252 -13.62 14.09 -2.66
C ASP A 252 -15.01 14.42 -2.10
N HIS A 253 -16.03 14.46 -2.97
CA HIS A 253 -17.41 14.75 -2.55
C HIS A 253 -17.99 13.65 -1.68
N SER A 254 -17.67 12.39 -1.96
CA SER A 254 -18.08 11.25 -1.13
C SER A 254 -17.41 11.26 0.24
N ASN A 255 -16.22 11.85 0.35
CA ASN A 255 -15.42 11.92 1.58
C ASN A 255 -15.68 13.17 2.44
N MET A 256 -16.47 14.14 1.96
CA MET A 256 -16.87 15.29 2.77
C MET A 256 -17.62 14.82 4.03
N GLU A 257 -17.31 15.41 5.20
CA GLU A 257 -17.91 15.03 6.49
C GLU A 257 -19.45 15.03 6.45
N VAL A 258 -20.05 16.01 5.76
CA VAL A 258 -21.51 16.11 5.59
C VAL A 258 -22.11 15.02 4.68
N ASN A 259 -21.30 14.36 3.86
CA ASN A 259 -21.73 13.38 2.86
C ASN A 259 -21.43 11.93 3.27
N LYS A 260 -20.46 11.69 4.17
CA LYS A 260 -20.18 10.38 4.75
C LYS A 260 -21.44 9.62 5.23
N PRO A 261 -22.37 10.22 5.99
CA PRO A 261 -23.58 9.50 6.43
C PRO A 261 -24.57 9.19 5.30
N LYS A 262 -24.42 9.80 4.13
CA LYS A 262 -25.24 9.54 2.94
C LYS A 262 -24.76 8.29 2.16
N ASN A 263 -23.61 7.74 2.54
CA ASN A 263 -23.09 6.49 1.98
C ASN A 263 -23.56 5.31 2.83
N ARG A 264 -24.23 4.33 2.21
CA ARG A 264 -24.64 3.10 2.90
C ARG A 264 -23.43 2.32 3.43
N TYR A 265 -22.34 2.30 2.67
CA TYR A 265 -21.07 1.69 3.03
C TYR A 265 -19.94 2.68 2.79
N ALA A 266 -19.02 2.82 3.74
CA ALA A 266 -17.93 3.79 3.65
C ALA A 266 -16.92 3.48 2.53
N ASN A 267 -16.82 2.20 2.13
CA ASN A 267 -15.95 1.72 1.06
C ASN A 267 -16.64 1.64 -0.31
N VAL A 268 -17.91 2.03 -0.41
CA VAL A 268 -18.65 2.11 -1.67
C VAL A 268 -19.02 3.57 -1.90
N ILE A 269 -18.25 4.24 -2.76
CA ILE A 269 -18.32 5.70 -2.97
C ILE A 269 -18.52 6.03 -4.45
N ALA A 270 -18.85 7.28 -4.75
CA ALA A 270 -19.03 7.77 -6.10
C ALA A 270 -17.79 8.56 -6.57
N TYR A 271 -17.28 8.23 -7.76
CA TYR A 271 -16.18 9.00 -8.36
C TYR A 271 -16.64 10.37 -8.85
N ASP A 272 -15.83 11.41 -8.61
CA ASP A 272 -16.22 12.80 -8.87
C ASP A 272 -16.53 13.09 -10.34
N HIS A 273 -15.79 12.47 -11.26
CA HIS A 273 -15.91 12.72 -12.70
C HIS A 273 -17.19 12.14 -13.32
N SER A 274 -17.85 11.20 -12.65
CA SER A 274 -19.05 10.52 -13.15
C SER A 274 -20.21 10.51 -12.16
N ARG A 275 -20.08 11.23 -11.03
CA ARG A 275 -21.14 11.30 -10.03
C ARG A 275 -22.36 12.04 -10.59
N VAL A 276 -23.54 11.64 -10.13
CA VAL A 276 -24.76 12.42 -10.36
C VAL A 276 -24.72 13.66 -9.45
N ILE A 277 -24.98 14.84 -10.01
CA ILE A 277 -25.00 16.12 -9.30
C ILE A 277 -26.45 16.57 -9.13
N LEU A 278 -26.92 16.65 -7.90
CA LEU A 278 -28.25 17.17 -7.60
C LEU A 278 -28.27 18.71 -7.65
N PRO A 279 -29.41 19.34 -7.94
CA PRO A 279 -29.56 20.78 -7.77
C PRO A 279 -29.22 21.19 -6.33
N PRO A 280 -28.32 22.16 -6.12
CA PRO A 280 -27.94 22.59 -4.78
C PRO A 280 -29.08 23.33 -4.09
N GLU A 281 -29.22 23.11 -2.78
CA GLU A 281 -30.15 23.86 -1.91
C GLU A 281 -29.41 24.97 -1.17
N ASP A 282 -30.02 26.16 -1.11
CA ASP A 282 -29.43 27.35 -0.50
C ASP A 282 -29.07 27.13 0.99
N GLY A 283 -27.80 27.35 1.33
CA GLY A 283 -27.29 27.22 2.70
C GLY A 283 -27.05 25.78 3.17
N ALA A 284 -27.36 24.77 2.36
CA ALA A 284 -27.18 23.36 2.71
C ALA A 284 -25.91 22.77 2.06
N LEU A 285 -24.81 22.70 2.82
CA LEU A 285 -23.55 22.11 2.36
C LEU A 285 -23.74 20.62 2.01
N GLY A 286 -23.32 20.22 0.80
CA GLY A 286 -23.42 18.85 0.32
C GLY A 286 -24.82 18.43 -0.15
N SER A 287 -25.76 19.38 -0.33
CA SER A 287 -27.09 19.11 -0.91
C SER A 287 -27.01 18.56 -2.34
N ASP A 288 -25.93 18.86 -3.07
CA ASP A 288 -25.67 18.39 -4.43
C ASP A 288 -25.22 16.92 -4.50
N TYR A 289 -25.01 16.26 -3.35
CA TYR A 289 -24.42 14.94 -3.27
C TYR A 289 -25.44 13.81 -3.11
N ILE A 290 -25.32 12.83 -4.00
CA ILE A 290 -25.91 11.49 -3.89
C ILE A 290 -24.84 10.46 -4.27
N ASN A 291 -24.81 9.31 -3.60
CA ASN A 291 -23.93 8.20 -3.96
C ASN A 291 -24.47 7.46 -5.19
N ALA A 292 -24.19 8.01 -6.38
CA ALA A 292 -24.60 7.47 -7.67
C ALA A 292 -23.63 7.94 -8.79
N ASN A 293 -23.44 7.10 -9.80
CA ASN A 293 -22.67 7.38 -11.02
C ASN A 293 -23.50 7.09 -12.28
N TYR A 294 -23.21 7.79 -13.39
CA TYR A 294 -23.84 7.59 -14.70
C TYR A 294 -23.46 6.26 -15.38
#